data_AF-A0A0R2M922-F1
#
_entry.id   AF-A0A0R2M922-F1
#
_cell.length_a   1.000
_cell.length_b   1.000
_cell.length_c   1.000
_cell.angle_alpha   90.00
_cell.angle_beta   90.00
_cell.angle_gamma   90.00
#
_symmetry.space_group_name_H-M   'P 1'
#
loop_
_entity.id
_entity.type
_entity.pdbx_description
1 polymer ?
#
loop_
_entity_poly.entity_id
_entity_poly.type
_entity_poly.pdbx_seq_one_letter_code
_entity_poly.pdbx_strand_id
1 'polypeptide(L)' 'MDYSALMGPDRYDLAVSLASQYHMDPSQVLFGYLQVVSRVTGDQKMTKADLEDTRVRQTINTEFDHFLKQRH' A
#
# COMPACT_ATOMS: atom_id res chain seq x y z
N MET A 1 9.50 5.66 -0.80
CA MET A 1 9.46 4.35 -1.48
C MET A 1 8.18 4.29 -2.30
N ASP A 2 8.20 3.65 -3.47
CA ASP A 2 6.99 3.45 -4.26
C ASP A 2 6.40 2.07 -3.94
N TYR A 3 5.22 2.05 -3.33
CA TYR A 3 4.53 0.82 -2.93
C TYR A 3 3.46 0.39 -3.95
N SER A 4 3.32 1.09 -5.08
CA SER A 4 2.29 0.80 -6.10
C SER A 4 2.37 -0.62 -6.68
N ALA A 5 3.55 -1.26 -6.62
CA ALA A 5 3.73 -2.66 -6.97
C ALA A 5 2.87 -3.63 -6.13
N LEU A 6 2.36 -3.21 -4.96
CA LEU A 6 1.39 -3.99 -4.17
C LEU A 6 0.01 -4.13 -4.85
N MET A 7 -0.28 -3.35 -5.90
CA MET A 7 -1.43 -3.57 -6.80
C MET A 7 -1.07 -4.38 -8.06
N GLY A 8 0.21 -4.69 -8.25
CA GLY A 8 0.74 -5.30 -9.45
C GLY A 8 0.79 -6.83 -9.42
N PRO A 9 1.39 -7.44 -10.45
CA PRO A 9 1.68 -8.87 -10.46
C PRO A 9 2.66 -9.28 -9.35
N ASP A 10 3.64 -8.42 -9.05
CA ASP A 10 4.73 -8.70 -8.10
C ASP A 10 4.36 -8.36 -6.64
N ARG A 11 3.07 -8.15 -6.37
CA ARG A 11 2.58 -7.72 -5.05
C ARG A 11 2.97 -8.65 -3.91
N TYR A 12 3.07 -9.95 -4.19
CA TYR A 12 3.39 -10.95 -3.16
C TYR A 12 4.86 -10.87 -2.75
N ASP A 13 5.78 -10.76 -3.70
CA ASP A 13 7.22 -10.69 -3.41
C ASP A 13 7.56 -9.43 -2.62
N LEU A 14 6.99 -8.29 -3.01
CA LEU A 14 7.15 -7.04 -2.26
C LEU A 14 6.53 -7.15 -0.86
N ALA A 15 5.34 -7.75 -0.73
CA ALA A 15 4.71 -7.94 0.58
C ALA A 15 5.54 -8.82 1.51
N VAL A 16 6.17 -9.88 1.00
CA VAL A 16 7.09 -10.74 1.76
C VAL A 16 8.33 -9.97 2.21
N SER A 17 8.93 -9.17 1.32
CA SER A 17 10.09 -8.34 1.67
C SER A 17 9.76 -7.35 2.78
N LEU A 18 8.63 -6.63 2.68
CA LEU A 18 8.19 -5.67 3.69
C LEU A 18 7.80 -6.36 5.00
N ALA A 19 7.09 -7.47 4.93
CA ALA A 19 6.74 -8.30 6.07
C ALA A 19 7.98 -8.72 6.88
N SER A 20 9.05 -9.16 6.20
CA SER A 20 10.30 -9.50 6.86
C SER A 20 10.97 -8.29 7.52
N GLN A 21 10.93 -7.12 6.88
CA GLN A 21 11.58 -5.89 7.39
C GLN A 21 10.86 -5.31 8.61
N TYR A 22 9.52 -5.39 8.61
CA TYR A 22 8.65 -4.85 9.64
C TYR A 22 8.08 -5.94 10.56
N HIS A 23 8.66 -7.14 10.59
CA HIS A 23 8.18 -8.28 11.40
C HIS A 23 6.64 -8.47 11.36
N MET A 24 6.02 -8.29 10.19
CA MET A 24 4.59 -8.46 9.95
C MET A 24 4.33 -9.73 9.15
N ASP A 25 3.08 -10.17 9.09
CA ASP A 25 2.68 -11.17 8.08
C ASP A 25 2.51 -10.51 6.70
N PRO A 26 2.89 -11.18 5.59
CA PRO A 26 2.67 -10.66 4.23
C PRO A 26 1.20 -10.33 3.95
N SER A 27 0.26 -11.09 4.53
CA SER A 27 -1.17 -10.81 4.43
C SER A 27 -1.53 -9.47 5.07
N GLN A 28 -0.96 -9.13 6.24
CA GLN A 28 -1.19 -7.86 6.90
C GLN A 28 -0.66 -6.68 6.09
N VAL A 29 0.48 -6.86 5.40
CA VAL A 29 1.04 -5.86 4.49
C VAL A 29 0.10 -5.61 3.31
N LEU A 30 -0.37 -6.68 2.66
CA LEU A 30 -1.32 -6.59 1.54
C LEU A 30 -2.65 -5.95 1.95
N PHE A 31 -3.24 -6.43 3.04
CA PHE A 31 -4.50 -5.87 3.55
C PHE A 31 -4.34 -4.42 4.02
N GLY A 32 -3.26 -4.10 4.72
CA GLY A 32 -2.96 -2.73 5.16
C GLY A 32 -2.84 -1.76 3.98
N TYR A 33 -2.19 -2.19 2.90
CA TYR A 33 -2.07 -1.39 1.69
C TYR A 33 -3.44 -1.12 1.06
N LEU A 34 -4.29 -2.15 0.93
CA LEU A 34 -5.66 -1.99 0.43
C LEU A 34 -6.51 -1.06 1.31
N GLN A 35 -6.34 -1.10 2.63
CA GLN A 35 -7.02 -0.20 3.56
C GLN A 35 -6.59 1.26 3.36
N VAL A 36 -5.29 1.51 3.24
CA VAL A 36 -4.75 2.86 2.97
C VAL A 36 -5.28 3.39 1.65
N VAL A 37 -5.25 2.56 0.60
CA VAL A 37 -5.79 2.90 -0.71
C VAL A 37 -7.28 3.29 -0.62
N SER A 38 -8.11 2.45 0.01
CA SER A 38 -9.54 2.72 0.20
C SER A 38 -9.81 4.03 0.95
N ARG A 39 -9.00 4.31 1.99
CA ARG A 39 -9.11 5.53 2.79
C ARG A 39 -8.74 6.78 2.00
N VAL A 40 -7.68 6.72 1.20
CA VAL A 40 -7.21 7.86 0.39
C VAL A 40 -8.19 8.19 -0.74
N THR A 41 -8.86 7.18 -1.31
CA THR A 41 -9.81 7.37 -2.42
C THR A 41 -11.27 7.46 -1.99
N GLY A 42 -11.55 7.40 -0.69
CA GLY A 42 -12.86 7.67 -0.12
C GLY A 42 -13.96 6.69 -0.52
N ASP A 43 -13.68 5.38 -0.51
CA ASP A 43 -14.61 4.29 -0.89
C ASP A 43 -15.23 4.39 -2.31
N GLN A 44 -14.84 5.37 -3.12
CA GLN A 44 -15.12 5.35 -4.54
C GLN A 44 -14.32 4.21 -5.16
N LYS A 45 -14.97 3.41 -6.02
CA LYS A 45 -14.29 2.38 -6.81
C LYS A 45 -13.15 3.05 -7.57
N MET A 46 -11.92 2.89 -7.09
CA MET A 46 -10.74 3.42 -7.76
C MET A 46 -10.77 2.99 -9.21
N THR A 47 -10.74 3.96 -10.10
CA THR A 47 -10.42 3.69 -11.49
C THR A 47 -8.90 3.55 -11.59
N LYS A 48 -8.44 2.81 -12.60
CA LYS A 48 -7.00 2.69 -12.87
C LYS A 48 -6.35 4.06 -13.12
N ALA A 49 -7.13 5.07 -13.54
CA ALA A 49 -6.70 6.45 -13.74
C ALA A 49 -6.40 7.19 -12.42
N ASP A 50 -7.14 6.90 -11.35
CA ASP A 50 -6.88 7.50 -10.02
C ASP A 50 -5.54 7.01 -9.44
N LEU A 51 -5.16 5.77 -9.78
CA LEU A 51 -3.83 5.24 -9.51
C LEU A 51 -2.75 5.88 -10.39
N GLU A 52 -3.05 6.64 -11.44
CA GLU A 52 -2.01 7.30 -12.26
C GLU A 52 -1.74 8.75 -11.83
N ASP A 53 -2.61 9.33 -10.99
CA ASP A 53 -2.36 10.62 -10.37
C ASP A 53 -1.18 10.52 -9.38
N THR A 54 -0.14 11.31 -9.66
CA THR A 54 1.09 11.34 -8.85
C THR A 54 0.82 11.78 -7.41
N ARG A 55 -0.13 12.69 -7.19
CA ARG A 55 -0.49 13.19 -5.85
C ARG A 55 -1.20 12.11 -5.04
N VAL A 56 -2.09 11.35 -5.67
CA VAL A 56 -2.78 10.22 -5.03
C VAL A 56 -1.77 9.15 -4.66
N ARG A 57 -0.88 8.76 -5.58
CA ARG A 57 0.22 7.80 -5.30
C ARG A 57 1.10 8.24 -4.13
N GLN A 58 1.52 9.51 -4.10
CA GLN A 58 2.35 10.03 -3.01
C GLN A 58 1.64 9.99 -1.66
N THR A 59 0.34 10.30 -1.66
CA THR A 59 -0.47 10.23 -0.43
C THR A 59 -0.58 8.80 0.07
N ILE A 60 -0.90 7.83 -0.81
CA ILE A 60 -0.92 6.40 -0.49
C ILE A 60 0.43 5.95 0.07
N ASN A 61 1.53 6.31 -0.60
CA ASN A 61 2.87 5.91 -0.17
C ASN A 61 3.22 6.46 1.22
N THR A 62 2.82 7.69 1.54
CA THR A 62 3.08 8.32 2.84
C THR A 62 2.26 7.66 3.94
N GLU A 63 0.96 7.48 3.72
CA GLU A 63 0.07 6.86 4.71
C GLU A 63 0.41 5.38 4.94
N PHE A 64 0.85 4.68 3.90
CA PHE A 64 1.27 3.29 4.03
C PHE A 64 2.62 3.15 4.74
N ASP A 65 3.57 4.04 4.49
CA ASP A 65 4.82 4.10 5.26
C ASP A 65 4.55 4.36 6.76
N HIS A 66 3.60 5.23 7.08
CA HIS A 66 3.14 5.43 8.46
C HIS A 66 2.51 4.15 9.04
N PHE A 67 1.66 3.46 8.29
CA PHE A 67 1.06 2.18 8.71
C PHE A 67 2.13 1.13 9.07
N LEU A 68 3.17 0.97 8.23
CA LEU A 68 4.26 0.03 8.49
C LEU A 68 5.06 0.38 9.74
N LYS A 69 5.29 1.68 9.99
CA LYS A 69 6.10 2.16 11.12
C LYS A 69 5.35 2.20 12.45
N GLN A 70 4.03 2.40 12.45
CA GLN A 70 3.24 2.55 13.68
C GLN A 70 2.91 1.22 14.38
N ARG A 71 3.13 0.07 13.74
CA ARG A 71 2.85 -1.26 14.33
C ARG A 71 4.01 -1.85 15.15
N HIS A 72 5.06 -1.08 15.41
CA HIS A 72 6.23 -1.45 16.22
C HIS A 72 6.32 -0.67 17.53
#